data_AF-A0A1H1UHC7-F1
#
_entry.id   AF-A0A1H1UHC7-F1
#
_cell.length_a   1.000
_cell.length_b   1.000
_cell.length_c   1.000
_cell.angle_alpha   90.00
_cell.angle_beta   90.00
_cell.angle_gamma   90.00
#
_symmetry.space_group_name_H-M   'P 1'
#
loop_
_entity.id
_entity.type
_entity.pdbx_description
1 polymer ?
#
loop_
_entity_poly.entity_id
_entity_poly.type
_entity_poly.pdbx_seq_one_letter_code
_entity_poly.pdbx_strand_id
1 'polypeptide(L)'
;MTTSPARDGSGAAAWLFDGDRRVGTLVTRVHRHWDRIGPATHPCHVNPTEQTEWCVTFVDPARPRLFSDEVDLEVPAVVQWDTGTFTVTGQPLRMQWLAGDARDEAIARSGW
;
A
#
# COMPACT_ATOMS: atom_id res chain seq x y z
N MET A 1 8.78 9.87 -17.59
CA MET A 1 8.68 8.43 -17.32
C MET A 1 9.29 8.19 -15.96
N THR A 2 8.47 8.07 -14.93
CA THR A 2 8.97 7.88 -13.56
C THR A 2 8.30 6.62 -13.02
N THR A 3 9.14 5.65 -12.72
CA THR A 3 8.86 4.28 -12.30
C THR A 3 8.08 4.25 -10.99
N SER A 4 6.94 3.56 -10.96
CA SER A 4 6.33 3.09 -9.71
C SER A 4 7.43 2.38 -8.88
N PRO A 5 7.65 2.75 -7.60
CA PRO A 5 8.81 2.30 -6.83
C PRO A 5 8.81 0.79 -6.55
N ALA A 6 7.69 0.10 -6.84
CA ALA A 6 7.51 -1.33 -6.62
C ALA A 6 7.95 -2.22 -7.81
N ARG A 7 8.58 -1.64 -8.86
CA ARG A 7 8.84 -2.35 -10.14
C ARG A 7 9.77 -3.56 -10.07
N ASP A 8 10.50 -3.77 -8.97
CA ASP A 8 11.47 -4.85 -8.85
C ASP A 8 11.05 -5.95 -7.86
N GLY A 9 9.77 -5.99 -7.46
CA GLY A 9 9.25 -6.98 -6.49
C GLY A 9 9.68 -6.74 -5.04
N SER A 10 10.65 -5.85 -4.80
CA SER A 10 10.95 -5.30 -3.48
C SER A 10 9.88 -4.26 -3.12
N GLY A 11 9.22 -4.43 -1.99
CA GLY A 11 8.24 -3.45 -1.50
C GLY A 11 8.80 -2.03 -1.41
N ALA A 12 7.91 -1.03 -1.41
CA ALA A 12 8.27 0.36 -1.19
C ALA A 12 7.65 0.88 0.11
N ALA A 13 8.26 1.92 0.70
CA ALA A 13 7.77 2.53 1.92
C ALA A 13 7.81 4.05 1.81
N ALA A 14 6.84 4.73 2.43
CA ALA A 14 6.77 6.17 2.50
C ALA A 14 6.30 6.63 3.88
N TRP A 15 6.82 7.77 4.35
CA TRP A 15 6.16 8.51 5.42
C TRP A 15 4.93 9.24 4.86
N LEU A 16 3.87 9.28 5.66
CA LEU A 16 2.63 10.00 5.37
C LEU A 16 2.55 11.25 6.25
N PHE A 17 2.17 12.37 5.63
CA PHE A 17 2.05 13.67 6.28
C PHE A 17 0.68 14.30 6.06
N ASP A 18 0.17 14.91 7.12
CA ASP A 18 -0.99 15.80 7.15
C ASP A 18 -0.46 17.23 7.39
N GLY A 19 -0.37 18.02 6.33
CA GLY A 19 0.48 19.22 6.31
C GLY A 19 1.94 18.88 6.60
N ASP A 20 2.52 19.49 7.62
CA ASP A 20 3.89 19.23 8.08
C ASP A 20 3.99 18.11 9.12
N ARG A 21 2.85 17.60 9.62
CA ARG A 21 2.82 16.58 10.67
C ARG A 21 2.91 15.18 10.06
N ARG A 22 3.90 14.39 10.46
CA ARG A 22 3.93 12.96 10.12
C ARG A 22 2.81 12.22 10.85
N VAL A 23 1.94 11.55 10.10
CA VAL A 23 0.76 10.84 10.63
C VAL A 23 0.84 9.32 10.47
N GLY A 24 1.74 8.81 9.63
CA GLY A 24 1.86 7.36 9.45
C GLY A 24 2.97 6.95 8.50
N THR A 25 2.95 5.66 8.18
CA THR A 25 3.82 5.01 7.21
C THR A 25 2.96 4.19 6.26
N LEU A 26 3.17 4.37 4.96
CA LEU A 26 2.65 3.53 3.90
C LEU A 26 3.73 2.51 3.54
N VAL A 27 3.36 1.24 3.49
CA VAL A 27 4.18 0.17 2.92
C VAL A 27 3.41 -0.45 1.77
N THR A 28 4.08 -0.70 0.65
CA THR A 28 3.51 -1.33 -0.54
C THR A 28 4.31 -2.56 -0.90
N ARG A 29 3.65 -3.55 -1.48
CA ARG A 29 4.28 -4.76 -2.04
C ARG A 29 3.59 -5.15 -3.33
N VAL A 30 4.30 -5.85 -4.20
CA VAL A 30 3.70 -6.51 -5.37
C VAL A 30 3.38 -7.95 -5.00
N HIS A 31 2.12 -8.32 -5.19
CA HIS A 31 1.64 -9.68 -5.03
C HIS A 31 1.12 -10.18 -6.39
N ARG A 32 1.29 -11.48 -6.66
CA ARG A 32 0.71 -12.13 -7.84
C ARG A 32 -0.71 -12.61 -7.54
N HIS A 33 -1.69 -11.82 -7.97
CA HIS A 33 -3.11 -12.18 -7.95
C HIS A 33 -3.43 -13.25 -8.99
N TRP A 34 -4.36 -14.13 -8.65
CA TRP A 34 -4.90 -15.16 -9.54
C TRP A 34 -6.43 -15.11 -9.52
N ASP A 35 -7.04 -15.07 -10.70
CA ASP A 35 -8.48 -15.21 -10.81
C ASP A 35 -8.90 -16.63 -10.44
N ARG A 36 -10.03 -16.75 -9.75
CA ARG A 36 -10.65 -18.03 -9.40
C ARG A 36 -11.85 -18.28 -10.27
N ILE A 37 -11.83 -19.39 -11.01
CA ILE A 37 -12.96 -19.87 -11.81
C ILE A 37 -13.39 -21.26 -11.35
N GLY A 38 -14.67 -21.59 -11.57
CA GLY A 38 -15.26 -22.87 -11.17
C GLY A 38 -15.84 -22.88 -9.75
N PRO A 39 -16.27 -24.06 -9.26
CA PRO A 39 -16.93 -24.19 -7.95
C PRO A 39 -15.98 -23.85 -6.80
N ALA A 40 -16.52 -23.30 -5.71
CA ALA A 40 -15.75 -22.98 -4.51
C ALA A 40 -15.01 -24.19 -3.90
N THR A 41 -15.54 -25.41 -4.07
CA THR A 41 -14.92 -26.66 -3.60
C THR A 41 -13.76 -27.13 -4.48
N HIS A 42 -13.72 -26.73 -5.75
CA HIS A 42 -12.69 -27.10 -6.73
C HIS A 42 -12.32 -25.91 -7.62
N PRO A 43 -11.73 -24.84 -7.06
CA PRO A 43 -11.39 -23.66 -7.83
C PRO A 43 -10.17 -23.92 -8.73
N CYS A 44 -10.22 -23.42 -9.96
CA CYS A 44 -9.07 -23.30 -10.83
C CYS A 44 -8.52 -21.87 -10.75
N HIS A 45 -7.21 -21.74 -10.52
CA HIS A 45 -6.51 -20.45 -10.50
C HIS A 45 -5.94 -20.15 -11.90
N VAL A 46 -6.30 -19.01 -12.46
CA VAL A 46 -5.94 -18.61 -13.84
C VAL A 46 -5.51 -17.14 -13.87
N ASN A 47 -4.97 -16.69 -15.01
CA ASN A 47 -4.63 -15.29 -15.29
C ASN A 47 -3.78 -14.61 -14.19
N PRO A 48 -2.53 -15.06 -13.97
CA PRO A 48 -1.67 -14.41 -12.99
C PRO A 48 -1.42 -12.95 -13.37
N THR A 49 -1.73 -12.04 -12.46
CA THR A 49 -1.49 -10.60 -12.61
C THR A 49 -0.75 -10.05 -11.41
N GLU A 50 0.17 -9.13 -11.64
CA GLU A 50 0.81 -8.40 -10.55
C GLU A 50 -0.11 -7.28 -10.06
N GLN A 51 -0.39 -7.28 -8.76
CA GLN A 51 -1.18 -6.26 -8.09
C GLN A 51 -0.37 -5.64 -6.96
N THR A 52 -0.55 -4.32 -6.77
CA THR A 52 0.07 -3.62 -5.65
C THR A 52 -0.87 -3.68 -4.45
N GLU A 53 -0.42 -4.33 -3.39
CA GLU A 53 -1.06 -4.28 -2.08
C GLU A 53 -0.37 -3.22 -1.23
N TRP A 54 -1.11 -2.67 -0.28
CA TRP A 54 -0.56 -1.68 0.62
C TRP A 54 -1.11 -1.83 2.03
N CYS A 55 -0.31 -1.36 2.99
CA CYS A 55 -0.67 -1.23 4.38
C CYS A 55 -0.30 0.16 4.90
N VAL A 56 -1.17 0.74 5.72
CA VAL A 56 -0.90 1.98 6.45
C VAL A 56 -0.81 1.67 7.94
N THR A 57 0.27 2.12 8.55
CA THR A 57 0.42 2.17 10.01
C THR A 57 0.43 3.61 10.46
N PHE A 58 -0.53 4.00 11.30
CA PHE A 58 -0.60 5.36 11.84
C PHE A 58 0.31 5.54 13.05
N VAL A 59 0.78 6.77 13.25
CA VAL A 59 1.53 7.16 14.45
C VAL A 59 0.62 7.17 15.68
N ASP A 60 -0.65 7.55 15.49
CA ASP A 60 -1.68 7.50 16.54
C ASP A 60 -2.10 6.04 16.78
N PRO A 61 -1.84 5.47 17.97
CA PRO A 61 -2.18 4.08 18.27
C PRO A 61 -3.69 3.83 18.39
N ALA A 62 -4.51 4.89 18.55
CA ALA A 62 -5.96 4.75 18.56
C ALA A 62 -6.53 4.47 17.16
N ARG A 63 -5.76 4.75 16.10
CA ARG A 63 -6.14 4.46 14.72
C ARG A 63 -5.68 3.05 14.35
N PRO A 64 -6.59 2.15 13.91
CA PRO A 64 -6.19 0.84 13.45
C PRO A 64 -5.31 0.96 12.19
N ARG A 65 -4.48 -0.06 11.98
CA ARG A 65 -3.83 -0.25 10.69
C ARG A 65 -4.89 -0.43 9.61
N LEU A 66 -4.58 -0.01 8.39
CA LEU A 66 -5.46 -0.21 7.23
C LEU A 66 -4.74 -1.02 6.17
N PHE A 67 -5.46 -1.95 5.56
CA PHE A 67 -5.00 -2.75 4.45
C PHE A 67 -5.77 -2.44 3.17
N SER A 68 -5.18 -2.76 2.02
CA SER A 68 -5.74 -2.47 0.70
C SER A 68 -7.10 -3.11 0.40
N ASP A 69 -7.45 -4.19 1.10
CA ASP A 69 -8.70 -4.93 1.00
C ASP A 69 -9.76 -4.51 2.03
N GLU A 70 -9.43 -3.60 2.95
CA GLU A 70 -10.33 -3.11 4.01
C GLU A 70 -10.97 -1.75 3.70
N VAL A 71 -10.51 -1.06 2.65
CA VAL A 71 -11.06 0.25 2.27
C VAL A 71 -12.39 0.12 1.56
N ASP A 72 -13.30 1.02 1.92
CA ASP A 72 -14.57 1.22 1.25
C ASP A 72 -14.38 1.50 -0.25
N LEU A 73 -15.09 0.77 -1.10
CA LEU A 73 -15.06 0.94 -2.54
C LEU A 73 -15.73 2.26 -2.98
N GLU A 74 -16.62 2.83 -2.16
CA GLU A 74 -17.24 4.13 -2.41
C GLU A 74 -16.28 5.30 -2.15
N VAL A 75 -15.27 5.11 -1.29
CA VAL A 75 -14.20 6.08 -1.02
C VAL A 75 -12.84 5.38 -1.15
N PRO A 76 -12.44 5.00 -2.38
CA PRO A 76 -11.29 4.15 -2.59
C PRO A 76 -10.02 4.85 -2.12
N ALA A 77 -9.07 4.06 -1.62
CA ALA A 77 -7.72 4.58 -1.45
C ALA A 77 -7.10 4.84 -2.84
N VAL A 78 -6.55 6.03 -3.03
CA VAL A 78 -5.92 6.41 -4.29
C VAL A 78 -4.47 6.78 -4.02
N VAL A 79 -3.55 5.98 -4.54
CA VAL A 79 -2.12 6.31 -4.56
C VAL A 79 -1.81 7.08 -5.84
N GLN A 80 -1.45 8.35 -5.70
CA GLN A 80 -0.95 9.17 -6.80
C GLN A 80 0.57 9.25 -6.72
N TRP A 81 1.23 8.31 -7.39
CA TRP A 81 2.69 8.15 -7.36
C TRP A 81 3.43 9.40 -7.86
N ASP A 82 2.94 10.02 -8.93
CA ASP A 82 3.58 11.15 -9.60
C ASP A 82 3.49 12.46 -8.79
N THR A 83 2.41 12.66 -8.06
CA THR A 83 2.18 13.85 -7.22
C THR A 83 2.65 13.65 -5.79
N GLY A 84 3.00 12.42 -5.40
CA GLY A 84 3.39 12.10 -4.04
C GLY A 84 2.23 12.24 -3.06
N THR A 85 1.01 11.93 -3.46
CA THR A 85 -0.19 12.01 -2.61
C THR A 85 -0.83 10.64 -2.45
N PHE A 86 -1.29 10.34 -1.25
CA PHE A 86 -2.07 9.15 -0.94
C PHE A 86 -3.37 9.56 -0.25
N THR A 87 -4.49 9.32 -0.92
CA THR A 87 -5.81 9.55 -0.32
C THR A 87 -6.31 8.25 0.29
N VAL A 88 -6.62 8.26 1.58
CA VAL A 88 -7.19 7.11 2.29
C VAL A 88 -8.25 7.61 3.26
N THR A 89 -9.38 6.90 3.38
CA THR A 89 -10.52 7.34 4.20
C THR A 89 -11.01 8.75 3.85
N GLY A 90 -10.94 9.13 2.56
CA GLY A 90 -11.28 10.47 2.07
C GLY A 90 -10.28 11.58 2.42
N GLN A 91 -9.20 11.28 3.15
CA GLN A 91 -8.19 12.26 3.55
C GLN A 91 -6.96 12.19 2.63
N PRO A 92 -6.59 13.28 1.94
CA PRO A 92 -5.34 13.34 1.19
C PRO A 92 -4.14 13.52 2.13
N LEU A 93 -3.13 12.67 1.97
CA LEU A 93 -1.88 12.70 2.73
C LEU A 93 -0.70 12.87 1.78
N ARG A 94 0.27 13.71 2.14
CA ARG A 94 1.52 13.84 1.39
C ARG A 94 2.43 12.65 1.71
N MET A 95 3.03 12.07 0.69
CA MET A 95 4.01 11.00 0.79
C MET A 95 5.43 11.54 0.71
N GLN A 96 6.33 10.89 1.45
CA GLN A 96 7.77 11.01 1.26
C GLN A 96 8.35 9.60 1.19
N TRP A 97 8.81 9.21 0.01
CA TRP A 97 9.40 7.90 -0.24
C TRP A 97 10.67 7.71 0.58
N LEU A 98 10.82 6.51 1.14
CA LEU A 98 11.99 6.06 1.87
C LEU A 98 12.90 5.26 0.95
N ALA A 99 14.19 5.25 1.26
CA ALA A 99 15.21 4.47 0.56
C ALA A 99 16.18 3.84 1.55
N GLY A 100 16.90 2.81 1.10
CA GLY A 100 17.91 2.10 1.91
C GLY A 100 17.36 1.55 3.22
N ASP A 101 18.14 1.64 4.28
CA ASP A 101 17.82 1.09 5.61
C ASP A 101 16.49 1.59 6.17
N ALA A 102 16.15 2.86 5.92
CA ALA A 102 14.88 3.43 6.39
C ALA A 102 13.65 2.78 5.72
N ARG A 103 13.78 2.40 4.44
CA ARG A 103 12.75 1.61 3.74
C ARG A 103 12.65 0.22 4.35
N ASP A 104 13.79 -0.44 4.54
CA ASP A 104 13.84 -1.83 4.99
C ASP A 104 13.32 -1.98 6.43
N GLU A 105 13.65 -1.04 7.31
CA GLU A 105 13.10 -0.99 8.65
C GLU A 105 11.58 -0.78 8.64
N ALA A 106 11.07 0.13 7.79
CA ALA A 106 9.65 0.38 7.67
C ALA A 106 8.88 -0.86 7.20
N ILE A 107 9.43 -1.59 6.22
CA ILE A 107 8.87 -2.86 5.74
C ILE A 107 8.90 -3.89 6.87
N ALA A 108 10.06 -4.12 7.50
CA ALA A 108 10.20 -5.12 8.57
C ALA A 108 9.24 -4.86 9.75
N ARG A 109 9.06 -3.59 10.14
CA ARG A 109 8.15 -3.20 11.23
C ARG A 109 6.67 -3.36 10.88
N SER A 110 6.33 -3.40 9.60
CA SER A 110 4.94 -3.63 9.18
C SER A 110 4.49 -5.07 9.47
N GLY A 111 5.40 -6.01 9.74
CA GLY A 111 5.05 -7.41 9.96
C GLY A 111 4.49 -8.08 8.68
N TRP A 112 4.81 -7.50 7.53
CA TRP A 112 4.60 -8.08 6.20
C TRP A 112 5.92 -8.60 5.63
#